data_AF-K3WTE0-F1
#
_entry.id   AF-K3WTE0-F1
#
_cell.length_a   1.000
_cell.length_b   1.000
_cell.length_c   1.000
_cell.angle_alpha   90.00
_cell.angle_beta   90.00
_cell.angle_gamma   90.00
#
_symmetry.space_group_name_H-M   'P 1'
#
loop_
_entity.id
_entity.type
_entity.pdbx_description
1 polymer ?
#
loop_
_entity_poly.entity_id
_entity_poly.type
_entity_poly.pdbx_seq_one_letter_code
_entity_poly.pdbx_strand_id
1 'polypeptide(L)'
;MQSERPIEWSHLEQRIVKAIRRVSRAEKRQVRRYRQKLEDQKHRPAYSTRRQLIEEQANEAREAAEFKFGKYMQATQGDVRHFFRRIANWQRDQTISRLEPTPGRYHPSNVSLADIMGAEWHQITGQSHATVPPHKAEQRFDALVYIPETRKVTEAQNQDLMAPITEKEVREAIAALHRNKAGGVDSLNNDFYKDCEDVMVEVL
;
A
#
# COMPACT_ATOMS: atom_id res chain seq x y z
N MET A 1 -10.07 -17.37 46.19
CA MET A 1 -8.89 -16.49 46.37
C MET A 1 -7.71 -17.15 45.68
N GLN A 2 -7.41 -16.75 44.44
CA GLN A 2 -6.18 -17.17 43.77
C GLN A 2 -5.13 -16.10 44.05
N SER A 3 -4.08 -16.49 44.78
CA SER A 3 -2.93 -15.64 45.07
C SER A 3 -2.15 -15.38 43.78
N GLU A 4 -2.19 -14.16 43.27
CA GLU A 4 -1.27 -13.71 42.23
C GLU A 4 0.15 -13.71 42.82
N ARG A 5 0.98 -14.66 42.35
CA ARG A 5 2.39 -14.69 42.73
C ARG A 5 3.06 -13.45 42.12
N PRO A 6 3.78 -12.65 42.91
CA PRO A 6 4.47 -11.48 42.38
C PRO A 6 5.48 -11.93 41.33
N ILE A 7 5.49 -11.24 40.18
CA ILE A 7 6.51 -11.44 39.16
C ILE A 7 7.82 -10.96 39.78
N GLU A 8 8.67 -11.91 40.17
CA GLU A 8 10.05 -11.69 40.58
C GLU A 8 10.75 -10.81 39.54
N TRP A 9 11.01 -9.55 39.89
CA TRP A 9 11.63 -8.54 39.02
C TRP A 9 12.93 -9.04 38.37
N SER A 10 13.65 -9.90 39.09
CA SER A 10 14.84 -10.60 38.64
C SER A 10 14.63 -11.41 37.34
N HIS A 11 13.45 -11.99 37.14
CA HIS A 11 13.15 -12.82 35.97
C HIS A 11 12.80 -11.98 34.74
N LEU A 12 12.16 -10.82 34.93
CA LEU A 12 11.86 -9.88 33.86
C LEU A 12 13.15 -9.26 33.30
N GLU A 13 14.07 -8.84 34.17
CA GLU A 13 15.38 -8.31 33.78
C GLU A 13 16.19 -9.33 32.97
N GLN A 14 16.23 -10.59 33.41
CA GLN A 14 16.90 -11.66 32.66
C GLN A 14 16.30 -11.88 31.27
N ARG A 15 14.97 -11.74 31.12
CA ARG A 15 14.29 -11.86 29.82
C ARG A 15 14.64 -10.69 28.90
N ILE A 16 14.69 -9.47 29.42
CA ILE A 16 15.09 -8.28 28.67
C ILE A 16 16.54 -8.42 28.19
N VAL A 17 17.46 -8.80 29.07
CA VAL A 17 18.87 -9.01 28.71
C VAL A 17 19.04 -10.11 27.66
N LYS A 18 18.29 -11.22 27.76
CA LYS A 18 18.29 -12.28 26.73
C LYS A 18 17.74 -11.78 25.39
N ALA A 19 16.69 -10.96 25.40
CA ALA A 19 16.12 -10.37 24.19
C ALA A 19 17.14 -9.44 23.50
N ILE A 20 17.76 -8.52 24.24
CA ILE A 20 18.79 -7.60 23.72
C ILE A 20 19.95 -8.40 23.11
N ARG A 21 20.44 -9.44 23.79
CA ARG A 21 21.51 -10.31 23.26
C ARG A 21 21.08 -11.05 21.99
N ARG A 22 19.82 -11.47 21.88
CA ARG A 22 19.29 -12.13 20.69
C ARG A 22 19.22 -11.17 19.50
N VAL A 23 18.73 -9.95 19.70
CA VAL A 23 18.68 -8.91 18.66
C VAL A 23 20.10 -8.54 18.21
N SER A 24 21.01 -8.25 19.15
CA SER A 24 22.40 -7.94 18.83
C SER A 24 23.11 -9.05 18.04
N ARG A 25 22.85 -10.33 18.37
CA ARG A 25 23.38 -11.47 17.60
C ARG A 25 22.78 -11.57 16.20
N ALA A 26 21.49 -11.25 16.04
CA ALA A 26 20.83 -11.26 14.74
C ALA A 26 21.39 -10.16 13.82
N GLU A 27 21.58 -8.94 14.35
CA GLU A 27 22.19 -7.83 13.62
C GLU A 27 23.63 -8.15 13.20
N LYS A 28 24.46 -8.68 14.11
CA LYS A 28 25.83 -9.09 13.76
C LYS A 28 25.87 -10.14 12.64
N ARG A 29 24.91 -11.07 12.62
CA ARG A 29 24.78 -12.06 11.53
C ARG A 29 24.36 -11.41 10.21
N GLN A 30 23.43 -10.44 10.27
CA GLN A 30 22.99 -9.71 9.09
C GLN A 30 24.12 -8.86 8.48
N VAL A 31 24.85 -8.12 9.31
CA VAL A 31 26.03 -7.33 8.89
C VAL A 31 27.09 -8.23 8.27
N ARG A 32 27.38 -9.40 8.88
CA ARG A 32 28.34 -10.36 8.32
C ARG A 32 27.89 -10.89 6.96
N ARG A 33 26.62 -11.26 6.79
CA ARG A 33 26.06 -11.71 5.50
C ARG A 33 26.11 -10.62 4.43
N TYR A 34 25.81 -9.38 4.81
CA TYR A 34 25.89 -8.24 3.89
C TYR A 34 27.33 -7.99 3.43
N ARG A 35 28.28 -7.96 4.36
CA ARG A 35 29.71 -7.82 4.02
C ARG A 35 30.22 -8.96 3.15
N GLN A 36 29.82 -10.20 3.45
CA GLN A 36 30.20 -11.35 2.65
C GLN A 36 29.66 -11.27 1.23
N LYS A 37 28.37 -10.89 1.04
CA LYS A 37 27.81 -10.62 -0.30
C LYS A 37 28.56 -9.52 -1.06
N LEU A 38 29.02 -8.49 -0.35
CA LEU A 38 29.79 -7.39 -0.94
C LEU A 38 31.18 -7.83 -1.39
N GLU A 39 31.85 -8.67 -0.62
CA GLU A 39 33.12 -9.29 -1.02
C GLU A 39 32.92 -10.28 -2.18
N ASP A 40 31.86 -11.09 -2.14
CA ASP A 40 31.49 -12.00 -3.25
C ASP A 40 31.17 -11.20 -4.55
N GLN A 41 30.60 -9.99 -4.42
CA GLN A 41 30.37 -9.08 -5.55
C GLN A 41 31.67 -8.50 -6.12
N LYS A 42 32.67 -8.23 -5.29
CA LYS A 42 33.99 -7.74 -5.73
C LYS A 42 34.81 -8.81 -6.46
N HIS A 43 34.59 -10.08 -6.12
CA HIS A 43 35.25 -11.23 -6.75
C HIS A 43 34.49 -11.79 -7.96
N ARG A 44 33.46 -11.10 -8.46
CA ARG A 44 32.76 -11.51 -9.68
C ARG A 44 33.72 -11.55 -10.86
N PRO A 45 33.73 -12.64 -11.65
CA PRO A 45 34.52 -12.66 -12.88
C PRO A 45 34.08 -11.51 -13.79
N ALA A 46 35.04 -10.82 -14.41
CA ALA A 46 34.73 -9.81 -15.40
C ALA A 46 33.95 -10.47 -16.55
N TYR A 47 32.65 -10.19 -16.65
CA TYR A 47 31.80 -10.73 -17.69
C TYR A 47 32.33 -10.23 -19.05
N SER A 48 32.81 -11.14 -19.90
CA SER A 48 33.41 -10.77 -21.18
C SER A 48 32.37 -10.46 -22.25
N THR A 49 31.10 -10.82 -22.02
CA THR A 49 30.01 -10.62 -22.98
C THR A 49 28.70 -10.19 -22.31
N ARG A 50 27.90 -9.39 -23.03
CA ARG A 50 26.58 -8.90 -22.59
C ARG A 50 25.59 -10.03 -22.28
N ARG A 51 25.72 -11.17 -22.95
CA ARG A 51 24.88 -12.36 -22.74
C ARG A 51 25.08 -12.97 -21.36
N GLN A 52 26.33 -13.09 -20.91
CA GLN A 52 26.66 -13.61 -19.58
C GLN A 52 26.09 -12.71 -18.46
N LEU A 53 26.09 -11.40 -18.68
CA LEU A 53 25.55 -10.42 -17.73
C LEU A 53 24.02 -10.54 -17.60
N ILE A 54 23.32 -10.78 -18.71
CA ILE A 54 21.86 -11.00 -18.73
C ILE A 54 21.50 -12.34 -18.08
N GLU A 55 22.24 -13.41 -18.39
CA GLU A 55 22.02 -14.74 -17.81
C GLU A 55 22.23 -14.74 -16.29
N GLU A 56 23.27 -14.05 -15.80
CA GLU A 56 23.53 -13.92 -14.36
C GLU A 56 22.43 -13.12 -13.65
N GLN A 57 22.01 -11.98 -14.22
CA GLN A 57 20.92 -11.16 -13.65
C GLN A 57 19.61 -11.94 -13.59
N ALA A 58 19.33 -12.77 -14.60
CA ALA A 58 18.16 -13.65 -14.60
C ALA A 58 18.25 -14.72 -13.50
N ASN A 59 19.43 -15.28 -13.26
CA ASN A 59 19.65 -16.26 -12.20
C ASN A 59 19.56 -15.63 -10.80
N GLU A 60 20.14 -14.44 -10.58
CA GLU A 60 19.99 -13.69 -9.33
C GLU A 60 18.53 -13.32 -9.04
N ALA A 61 17.78 -12.92 -10.08
CA ALA A 61 16.36 -12.63 -9.94
C ALA A 61 15.54 -13.88 -9.59
N ARG A 62 15.89 -15.05 -10.15
CA ARG A 62 15.29 -16.34 -9.80
C ARG A 62 15.60 -16.74 -8.36
N GLU A 63 16.85 -16.69 -7.94
CA GLU A 63 17.24 -17.00 -6.56
C GLU A 63 16.60 -16.03 -5.55
N ALA A 64 16.48 -14.75 -5.90
CA ALA A 64 15.80 -13.76 -5.08
C ALA A 64 14.28 -14.02 -5.00
N ALA A 65 13.66 -14.47 -6.09
CA ALA A 65 12.26 -14.88 -6.11
C ALA A 65 12.04 -16.14 -5.26
N GLU A 66 12.92 -17.14 -5.38
CA GLU A 66 12.90 -18.37 -4.57
C GLU A 66 13.10 -18.07 -3.08
N PHE A 67 13.96 -17.12 -2.73
CA PHE A 67 14.15 -16.67 -1.35
C PHE A 67 12.92 -15.91 -0.80
N LYS A 68 12.28 -15.06 -1.62
CA LYS A 68 11.07 -14.31 -1.25
C LYS A 68 9.84 -15.21 -1.11
N PHE A 69 9.72 -16.25 -1.94
CA PHE A 69 8.62 -17.22 -1.87
C PHE A 69 8.84 -18.36 -0.88
N GLY A 70 10.06 -18.51 -0.37
CA GLY A 70 10.40 -19.52 0.62
C GLY A 70 10.52 -20.90 -0.02
N LYS A 71 11.65 -21.55 0.26
CA LYS A 71 12.10 -22.88 -0.20
C LYS A 71 11.19 -24.08 0.22
N TYR A 72 9.91 -23.85 0.45
CA TYR A 72 8.89 -24.85 0.78
C TYR A 72 7.68 -24.82 -0.17
N MET A 73 7.75 -24.16 -1.32
CA MET A 73 6.71 -24.21 -2.36
C MET A 73 6.91 -25.38 -3.33
N GLN A 74 6.87 -26.63 -2.83
CA GLN A 74 6.08 -27.60 -3.58
C GLN A 74 4.67 -27.46 -3.02
N ALA A 75 3.90 -26.55 -3.60
CA ALA A 75 2.58 -26.21 -3.11
C ALA A 75 1.66 -27.43 -3.25
N THR A 76 1.56 -28.23 -2.20
CA THR A 76 0.49 -29.22 -2.08
C THR A 76 -0.83 -28.48 -1.82
N GLN A 77 -1.97 -29.06 -2.20
CA GLN A 77 -3.28 -28.44 -1.91
C GLN A 77 -3.47 -28.14 -0.40
N GLY A 78 -2.79 -28.89 0.49
CA GLY A 78 -2.79 -28.65 1.93
C GLY A 78 -2.11 -27.33 2.32
N ASP A 79 -1.00 -26.98 1.68
CA ASP A 79 -0.24 -25.76 2.00
C ASP A 79 -0.96 -24.48 1.55
N VAL A 80 -1.62 -24.55 0.40
CA VAL A 80 -2.51 -23.48 -0.09
C VAL A 80 -3.67 -23.28 0.89
N ARG A 81 -4.29 -24.37 1.35
CA ARG A 81 -5.37 -24.33 2.34
C ARG A 81 -4.89 -23.77 3.69
N HIS A 82 -3.67 -24.10 4.13
CA HIS A 82 -3.06 -23.53 5.34
C HIS A 82 -2.73 -22.04 5.19
N PHE A 83 -2.24 -21.59 4.03
CA PHE A 83 -1.99 -20.19 3.73
C PHE A 83 -3.28 -19.36 3.76
N PHE A 84 -4.32 -19.80 3.05
CA PHE A 84 -5.64 -19.14 3.07
C PHE A 84 -6.28 -19.19 4.46
N ARG A 85 -6.18 -20.31 5.18
CA ARG A 85 -6.66 -20.40 6.57
C ARG A 85 -5.90 -19.44 7.49
N ARG A 86 -4.59 -19.26 7.31
CA ARG A 86 -3.80 -18.30 8.11
C ARG A 86 -4.23 -16.87 7.85
N ILE A 87 -4.47 -16.50 6.59
CA ILE A 87 -4.95 -15.15 6.22
C ILE A 87 -6.39 -14.93 6.69
N ALA A 88 -7.28 -15.90 6.47
CA ALA A 88 -8.66 -15.83 6.91
C ALA A 88 -8.79 -15.80 8.45
N ASN A 89 -7.95 -16.55 9.16
CA ASN A 89 -7.89 -16.49 10.62
C ASN A 89 -7.28 -15.17 11.11
N TRP A 90 -6.28 -14.62 10.42
CA TRP A 90 -5.73 -13.30 10.75
C TRP A 90 -6.75 -12.16 10.55
N GLN A 91 -7.66 -12.29 9.57
CA GLN A 91 -8.77 -11.36 9.40
C GLN A 91 -9.91 -11.59 10.42
N ARG A 92 -10.13 -12.82 10.89
CA ARG A 92 -11.14 -13.14 11.93
C ARG A 92 -10.68 -12.78 13.36
N ASP A 93 -9.40 -12.92 13.69
CA ASP A 93 -8.82 -12.60 14.99
C ASP A 93 -8.36 -11.13 15.09
N GLN A 94 -9.09 -10.20 14.45
CA GLN A 94 -8.91 -8.75 14.67
C GLN A 94 -9.84 -8.20 15.74
N THR A 95 -10.37 -9.04 16.63
CA THR A 95 -11.04 -8.58 17.84
C THR A 95 -10.01 -7.97 18.76
N ILE A 96 -9.87 -6.65 18.65
CA ILE A 96 -9.16 -5.83 19.64
C ILE A 96 -9.86 -6.10 20.98
N SER A 97 -9.18 -6.77 21.90
CA SER A 97 -9.76 -7.16 23.18
C SER A 97 -9.54 -6.10 24.26
N ARG A 98 -8.54 -5.24 24.07
CA ARG A 98 -8.17 -4.18 25.00
C ARG A 98 -7.39 -3.08 24.29
N LEU A 99 -7.71 -1.83 24.61
CA LEU A 99 -6.90 -0.66 24.30
C LEU A 99 -6.35 -0.12 25.62
N GLU A 100 -5.05 0.12 25.68
CA GLU A 100 -4.47 0.80 26.83
C GLU A 100 -4.61 2.31 26.63
N PRO A 101 -5.12 3.06 27.63
CA PRO A 101 -5.25 4.51 27.54
C PRO A 101 -3.87 5.17 27.48
N THR A 102 -3.81 6.34 26.84
CA THR A 102 -2.62 7.21 26.92
C THR A 102 -2.30 7.53 28.39
N PRO A 103 -1.02 7.55 28.81
CA PRO A 103 -0.65 7.83 30.20
C PRO A 103 -1.34 9.08 30.76
N GLY A 104 -2.05 8.93 31.89
CA GLY A 104 -2.79 10.00 32.55
C GLY A 104 -4.26 10.14 32.13
N ARG A 105 -4.74 9.37 31.14
CA ARG A 105 -6.17 9.25 30.83
C ARG A 105 -6.77 8.01 31.49
N TYR A 106 -7.98 8.17 32.00
CA TYR A 106 -8.78 7.10 32.58
C TYR A 106 -10.08 6.96 31.78
N HIS A 107 -10.32 5.75 31.26
CA HIS A 107 -11.61 5.39 30.68
C HIS A 107 -12.36 4.52 31.68
N PRO A 108 -13.57 4.92 32.13
CA PRO A 108 -14.36 4.10 33.01
C PRO A 108 -14.79 2.79 32.32
N SER A 109 -15.01 1.74 33.12
CA SER A 109 -15.27 0.37 32.62
C SER A 109 -16.59 0.20 31.86
N ASN A 110 -17.43 1.23 31.81
CA ASN A 110 -18.70 1.26 31.10
C ASN A 110 -18.59 1.85 29.68
N VAL A 111 -17.42 2.32 29.26
CA VAL A 111 -17.19 2.90 27.93
C VAL A 111 -16.88 1.80 26.92
N SER A 112 -17.47 1.89 25.73
CA SER A 112 -17.22 0.90 24.69
C SER A 112 -15.79 1.01 24.16
N LEU A 113 -15.25 -0.10 23.65
CA LEU A 113 -13.92 -0.08 23.03
C LEU A 113 -13.84 0.86 21.83
N ALA A 114 -14.94 1.02 21.10
CA ALA A 114 -15.05 1.94 19.96
C ALA A 114 -14.92 3.40 20.41
N ASP A 115 -15.53 3.76 21.55
CA ASP A 115 -15.43 5.11 22.11
C ASP A 115 -14.03 5.39 22.66
N ILE A 116 -13.41 4.39 23.32
CA ILE A 116 -12.01 4.47 23.75
C ILE A 116 -11.10 4.69 22.52
N MET A 117 -11.31 3.90 21.47
CA MET A 117 -10.56 4.03 20.22
C MET A 117 -10.74 5.41 19.60
N GLY A 118 -11.98 5.92 19.52
CA GLY A 118 -12.27 7.26 19.01
C GLY A 118 -11.58 8.36 19.82
N ALA A 119 -11.63 8.29 21.16
CA ALA A 119 -11.04 9.28 22.05
C ALA A 119 -9.51 9.33 21.99
N GLU A 120 -8.85 8.18 21.85
CA GLU A 120 -7.39 8.09 21.68
C GLU A 120 -6.98 8.49 20.26
N TRP A 121 -7.71 8.04 19.24
CA TRP A 121 -7.39 8.33 17.84
C TRP A 121 -7.60 9.80 17.47
N HIS A 122 -8.56 10.47 18.10
CA HIS A 122 -8.80 11.90 17.90
C HIS A 122 -7.58 12.77 18.25
N GLN A 123 -6.72 12.34 19.17
CA GLN A 123 -5.47 13.05 19.43
C GLN A 123 -4.51 13.00 18.23
N ILE A 124 -4.49 11.88 17.51
CA ILE A 124 -3.60 11.64 16.38
C ILE A 124 -4.16 12.33 15.12
N THR A 125 -5.45 12.18 14.87
CA THR A 125 -6.09 12.60 13.60
C THR A 125 -6.91 13.87 13.70
N GLY A 126 -7.35 14.27 14.89
CA GLY A 126 -8.11 15.50 15.12
C GLY A 126 -7.23 16.74 15.23
N GLN A 127 -5.92 16.58 15.39
CA GLN A 127 -4.98 17.70 15.35
C GLN A 127 -4.62 18.04 13.90
N SER A 128 -4.78 19.31 13.54
CA SER A 128 -4.22 19.82 12.29
C SER A 128 -2.70 19.86 12.42
N HIS A 129 -2.01 19.01 11.64
CA HIS A 129 -0.57 19.07 11.47
C HIS A 129 -0.15 20.17 10.47
N ALA A 130 -1.11 20.98 10.00
CA ALA A 130 -0.82 22.08 9.10
C ALA A 130 -0.03 23.16 9.84
N THR A 131 1.26 23.27 9.51
CA THR A 131 2.14 24.35 9.96
C THR A 131 1.85 25.67 9.22
N VAL A 132 1.01 25.62 8.19
CA VAL A 132 0.64 26.75 7.35
C VAL A 132 -0.78 27.18 7.71
N PRO A 133 -0.99 28.45 8.09
CA PRO A 133 -2.33 28.98 8.31
C PRO A 133 -3.20 28.87 7.04
N PRO A 134 -4.53 28.70 7.16
CA PRO A 134 -5.42 28.55 6.00
C PRO A 134 -5.28 29.66 4.95
N HIS A 135 -5.09 30.92 5.38
CA HIS A 135 -4.92 32.07 4.49
C HIS A 135 -3.59 32.06 3.69
N LYS A 136 -2.65 31.17 4.00
CA LYS A 136 -1.39 30.95 3.25
C LYS A 136 -1.34 29.61 2.54
N ALA A 137 -2.38 28.78 2.67
CA ALA A 137 -2.39 27.44 2.10
C ALA A 137 -2.35 27.49 0.57
N GLU A 138 -3.12 28.39 -0.05
CA GLU A 138 -3.16 28.59 -1.50
C GLU A 138 -1.80 29.03 -2.05
N GLN A 139 -1.16 30.03 -1.43
CA GLN A 139 0.20 30.46 -1.79
C GLN A 139 1.24 29.32 -1.68
N ARG A 140 1.11 28.46 -0.66
CA ARG A 140 1.98 27.29 -0.48
C ARG A 140 1.70 26.20 -1.51
N PHE A 141 0.43 26.01 -1.87
CA PHE A 141 0.02 25.07 -2.91
C PHE A 141 0.57 25.50 -4.26
N ASP A 142 0.38 26.76 -4.65
CA ASP A 142 0.90 27.32 -5.90
C ASP A 142 2.43 27.29 -5.99
N ALA A 143 3.11 27.47 -4.85
CA ALA A 143 4.57 27.34 -4.79
C ALA A 143 5.07 25.89 -4.96
N LEU A 144 4.26 24.89 -4.59
CA LEU A 144 4.61 23.47 -4.69
C LEU A 144 4.18 22.87 -6.02
N VAL A 145 3.04 23.29 -6.54
CA VAL A 145 2.39 22.75 -7.73
C VAL A 145 2.47 23.78 -8.84
N TYR A 146 3.53 23.69 -9.65
CA TYR A 146 3.61 24.46 -10.87
C TYR A 146 2.81 23.77 -12.00
N ILE A 147 1.71 24.39 -12.39
CA ILE A 147 0.96 24.01 -13.60
C ILE A 147 1.37 25.01 -14.71
N PRO A 148 2.03 24.57 -15.79
CA PRO A 148 2.33 25.44 -16.92
C PRO A 148 1.08 26.12 -17.46
N GLU A 149 1.17 27.40 -17.83
CA GLU A 149 0.03 28.16 -18.39
C GLU A 149 -0.64 27.46 -19.58
N THR A 150 0.15 26.74 -20.39
CA THR A 150 -0.37 25.95 -21.52
C THR A 150 -1.27 24.78 -21.13
N ARG A 151 -1.27 24.37 -19.84
CA ARG A 151 -2.11 23.31 -19.29
C ARG A 151 -3.22 23.84 -18.39
N LYS A 152 -3.24 25.14 -18.10
CA LYS A 152 -4.33 25.74 -17.33
C LYS A 152 -5.54 25.92 -18.22
N VAL A 153 -6.70 25.56 -17.69
CA VAL A 153 -7.99 25.81 -18.34
C VAL A 153 -8.27 27.31 -18.22
N THR A 154 -8.45 28.00 -19.33
CA THR A 154 -8.83 29.41 -19.32
C THR A 154 -10.29 29.58 -18.91
N GLU A 155 -10.71 30.77 -18.50
CA GLU A 155 -12.12 31.04 -18.16
C GLU A 155 -13.05 30.71 -19.34
N ALA A 156 -12.63 31.02 -20.56
CA ALA A 156 -13.39 30.69 -21.77
C ALA A 156 -13.50 29.16 -21.98
N GLN A 157 -12.41 28.41 -21.79
CA GLN A 157 -12.45 26.96 -21.86
C GLN A 157 -13.29 26.35 -20.74
N ASN A 158 -13.27 26.96 -19.55
CA ASN A 158 -14.07 26.49 -18.43
C ASN A 158 -15.57 26.70 -18.70
N GLN A 159 -15.95 27.82 -19.32
CA GLN A 159 -17.34 28.06 -19.76
C GLN A 159 -17.77 27.02 -20.81
N ASP A 160 -16.89 26.70 -21.75
CA ASP A 160 -17.14 25.70 -22.79
C ASP A 160 -17.30 24.28 -22.19
N LEU A 161 -16.42 23.89 -21.26
CA LEU A 161 -16.49 22.61 -20.54
C LEU A 161 -17.76 22.46 -19.67
N MET A 162 -18.36 23.58 -19.27
CA MET A 162 -19.60 23.62 -18.49
C MET A 162 -20.85 23.72 -19.37
N ALA A 163 -20.70 23.85 -20.69
CA ALA A 163 -21.83 23.87 -21.61
C ALA A 163 -22.50 22.49 -21.69
N PRO A 164 -23.81 22.42 -21.99
CA PRO A 164 -24.49 21.15 -22.23
C PRO A 164 -23.85 20.38 -23.39
N ILE A 165 -23.62 19.08 -23.18
CA ILE A 165 -23.11 18.19 -24.24
C ILE A 165 -24.18 18.08 -25.32
N THR A 166 -23.78 18.32 -26.56
CA THR A 166 -24.67 18.24 -27.72
C THR A 166 -24.69 16.84 -28.31
N GLU A 167 -25.81 16.47 -28.94
CA GLU A 167 -25.91 15.20 -29.69
C GLU A 167 -24.81 15.05 -30.75
N LYS A 168 -24.42 16.16 -31.39
CA LYS A 168 -23.39 16.18 -32.42
C LYS A 168 -22.04 15.77 -31.86
N GLU A 169 -21.66 16.30 -30.69
CA GLU A 169 -20.40 15.96 -30.04
C GLU A 169 -20.35 14.49 -29.64
N VAL A 170 -21.48 13.91 -29.22
CA VAL A 170 -21.55 12.50 -28.87
C VAL A 170 -21.43 11.60 -30.09
N ARG A 171 -22.10 11.93 -31.21
CA ARG A 171 -21.91 11.22 -32.48
C ARG A 171 -20.45 11.29 -32.95
N GLU A 172 -19.83 12.46 -32.89
CA GLU A 172 -18.41 12.64 -33.25
C GLU A 172 -17.48 11.81 -32.35
N ALA A 173 -17.76 11.77 -31.03
CA ALA A 173 -16.99 10.98 -30.08
C ALA A 173 -17.13 9.46 -30.34
N ILE A 174 -18.35 8.98 -30.61
CA ILE A 174 -18.61 7.57 -30.95
C ILE A 174 -17.92 7.22 -32.27
N ALA A 175 -18.00 8.09 -33.28
CA ALA A 175 -17.36 7.89 -34.58
C ALA A 175 -15.83 7.72 -34.43
N ALA A 176 -15.20 8.50 -33.54
CA ALA A 176 -13.76 8.44 -33.26
C ALA A 176 -13.29 7.15 -32.57
N LEU A 177 -14.18 6.34 -32.01
CA LEU A 177 -13.81 5.07 -31.38
C LEU A 177 -13.26 4.07 -32.41
N HIS A 178 -12.22 3.32 -32.05
CA HIS A 178 -11.73 2.21 -32.88
C HIS A 178 -12.52 0.94 -32.58
N ARG A 179 -12.99 0.24 -33.63
CA ARG A 179 -13.64 -1.07 -33.52
C ARG A 179 -12.68 -2.15 -32.99
N ASN A 180 -13.22 -3.23 -32.44
CA ASN A 180 -12.46 -4.38 -31.91
C ASN A 180 -11.56 -4.08 -30.69
N LYS A 181 -11.79 -2.96 -29.98
CA LYS A 181 -11.12 -2.72 -28.69
C LYS A 181 -11.68 -3.68 -27.65
N ALA A 182 -10.82 -4.30 -26.84
CA ALA A 182 -11.27 -5.16 -25.74
C ALA A 182 -12.17 -4.39 -24.76
N GLY A 183 -13.23 -5.05 -24.28
CA GLY A 183 -14.15 -4.47 -23.29
C GLY A 183 -13.49 -4.28 -21.92
N GLY A 184 -14.00 -3.32 -21.17
CA GLY A 184 -13.54 -3.01 -19.81
C GLY A 184 -14.14 -3.94 -18.76
N VAL A 185 -14.17 -3.48 -17.51
CA VAL A 185 -14.80 -4.21 -16.39
C VAL A 185 -16.31 -4.39 -16.55
N ASP A 186 -16.94 -3.54 -17.36
CA ASP A 186 -18.34 -3.61 -17.79
C ASP A 186 -18.58 -4.62 -18.92
N SER A 187 -17.51 -5.20 -19.49
CA SER A 187 -17.55 -6.10 -20.65
C SER A 187 -18.11 -5.48 -21.93
N LEU A 188 -18.36 -4.16 -21.97
CA LEU A 188 -18.81 -3.45 -23.15
C LEU A 188 -17.60 -2.98 -23.95
N ASN A 189 -17.58 -3.31 -25.24
CA ASN A 189 -16.51 -2.90 -26.15
C ASN A 189 -16.93 -1.67 -26.97
N ASN A 190 -15.99 -1.13 -27.75
CA ASN A 190 -16.27 0.00 -28.64
C ASN A 190 -17.32 -0.33 -29.72
N ASP A 191 -17.48 -1.60 -30.10
CA ASP A 191 -18.46 -2.01 -31.10
C ASP A 191 -19.88 -1.80 -30.59
N PHE A 192 -20.14 -2.10 -29.31
CA PHE A 192 -21.43 -1.81 -28.67
C PHE A 192 -21.83 -0.34 -28.83
N TYR A 193 -20.94 0.60 -28.50
CA TYR A 193 -21.24 2.03 -28.59
C TYR A 193 -21.48 2.51 -30.02
N LYS A 194 -20.80 1.90 -31.02
CA LYS A 194 -21.04 2.21 -32.43
C LYS A 194 -22.34 1.61 -32.96
N ASP A 195 -22.66 0.40 -32.53
CA ASP A 195 -23.84 -0.32 -33.03
C ASP A 195 -25.12 0.19 -32.35
N CYS A 196 -25.01 0.84 -31.18
CA CYS A 196 -26.11 1.46 -30.45
C CYS A 196 -26.07 3.00 -30.46
N GLU A 197 -25.36 3.62 -31.42
CA GLU A 197 -25.18 5.08 -31.49
C GLU A 197 -26.51 5.85 -31.42
N ASP A 198 -27.50 5.44 -32.21
CA ASP A 198 -28.81 6.10 -32.28
C ASP A 198 -29.53 6.12 -30.91
N VAL A 199 -29.41 5.03 -30.15
CA VAL A 199 -30.02 4.92 -28.81
C VAL A 199 -29.24 5.77 -27.78
N MET A 200 -27.92 5.80 -27.88
CA MET A 200 -27.07 6.52 -26.93
C MET A 200 -27.20 8.04 -27.07
N VAL A 201 -27.43 8.52 -28.29
CA VAL A 201 -27.56 9.95 -28.57
C VAL A 201 -28.90 10.51 -28.08
N GLU A 202 -29.97 9.72 -28.09
CA GLU A 202 -31.30 10.12 -27.59
C GLU A 202 -31.40 10.18 -26.05
N VAL A 203 -30.46 9.56 -25.33
CA VAL A 203 -30.49 9.47 -23.85
C VAL A 203 -29.81 10.66 -23.16
N LEU A 204 -29.27 11.61 -23.93
CA LEU A 204 -28.78 12.91 -23.45
C LEU A 204 -29.94 13.89 -23.22
#